data_AF-A0A5N7IJU8-F1
#
_entry.id   AF-A0A5N7IJU8-F1
#
_cell.length_a   1.000
_cell.length_b   1.000
_cell.length_c   1.000
_cell.angle_alpha   90.00
_cell.angle_beta   90.00
_cell.angle_gamma   90.00
#
_symmetry.space_group_name_H-M   'P 1'
#
loop_
_entity.id
_entity.type
_entity.pdbx_description
1 polymer ?
#
loop_
_entity_poly.entity_id
_entity_poly.type
_entity_poly.pdbx_seq_one_letter_code
_entity_poly.pdbx_strand_id
1 'polypeptide(L)' 'MEKWEYTSITVESKGFMGGILDTSHFDTELNSFGEQGWELVSCFSTTQDGGKCREIVTVFKRMK' A
#
# COMPACT_ATOMS: atom_id res chain seq x y z
N MET A 1 -9.60 4.25 26.83
CA MET A 1 -9.89 4.35 25.39
C MET A 1 -8.78 3.64 24.65
N GLU A 2 -9.14 2.77 23.71
CA GLU A 2 -8.20 2.14 22.80
C GLU A 2 -7.51 3.22 21.97
N LYS A 3 -6.18 3.19 21.91
CA LYS A 3 -5.38 4.12 21.11
C LYS A 3 -4.90 3.36 19.88
N TRP A 4 -4.99 4.01 18.73
CA TRP A 4 -4.56 3.43 17.46
C TRP A 4 -3.30 4.12 16.95
N GLU A 5 -2.42 3.34 16.37
CA GLU A 5 -1.30 3.80 15.55
C GLU A 5 -1.61 3.51 14.09
N TYR A 6 -1.25 4.44 13.20
CA TYR A 6 -1.48 4.32 11.76
C TYR A 6 -0.18 4.48 11.01
N THR A 7 -0.04 3.75 9.91
CA THR A 7 1.07 3.88 8.97
C THR A 7 0.58 3.64 7.54
N SER A 8 1.38 4.06 6.57
CA SER A 8 1.07 3.87 5.15
C SER A 8 2.32 3.50 4.37
N ILE A 9 2.16 2.63 3.37
CA ILE A 9 3.19 2.36 2.38
C ILE A 9 2.70 2.75 1.00
N THR A 10 3.64 3.13 0.14
CA THR A 10 3.40 3.50 -1.24
C THR A 10 4.28 2.63 -2.12
N VAL A 11 3.66 1.94 -3.08
CA VAL A 11 4.37 1.13 -4.08
C VAL A 11 4.17 1.76 -5.46
N GLU A 12 5.27 2.14 -6.09
CA GLU A 12 5.25 2.66 -7.46
C GLU A 12 4.96 1.53 -8.45
N SER A 13 4.09 1.82 -9.43
CA SER A 13 3.90 0.92 -10.56
C SER A 13 5.12 0.97 -11.48
N LYS A 14 5.65 -0.20 -11.86
CA LYS A 14 6.82 -0.34 -12.73
C LYS A 14 6.38 -0.47 -14.20
N GLY A 15 7.34 -0.35 -15.13
CA GLY A 15 7.16 -0.54 -16.57
C GLY A 15 7.32 0.74 -17.40
N PHE A 16 7.72 0.60 -18.67
CA PHE A 16 8.10 1.72 -19.56
C PHE A 16 6.98 2.74 -19.83
N MET A 17 5.72 2.40 -19.51
CA MET A 17 4.56 3.29 -19.60
C MET A 17 3.83 3.51 -18.25
N GLY A 18 4.39 3.02 -17.13
CA GLY A 18 3.70 2.93 -15.84
C GLY A 18 2.61 1.85 -15.83
N GLY A 19 2.04 1.56 -14.66
CA GLY A 19 0.82 0.78 -14.51
C GLY A 19 0.96 -0.73 -14.27
N ILE A 20 2.17 -1.30 -14.24
CA ILE A 20 2.36 -2.71 -13.85
C ILE A 20 2.77 -2.76 -12.37
N LEU A 21 1.87 -3.22 -11.52
CA LEU A 21 2.19 -3.53 -10.13
C LEU A 21 2.96 -4.86 -10.06
N ASP A 22 4.10 -4.84 -9.39
CA ASP A 22 4.78 -6.07 -8.98
C ASP A 22 4.03 -6.66 -7.78
N THR A 23 3.07 -7.55 -8.06
CA THR A 23 2.22 -8.15 -7.03
C THR A 23 3.02 -8.98 -6.05
N SER A 24 4.12 -9.62 -6.49
CA SER A 24 4.96 -10.45 -5.61
C SER A 24 5.66 -9.62 -4.53
N HIS A 25 6.20 -8.46 -4.93
CA HIS A 25 6.78 -7.51 -4.00
C HIS A 25 5.71 -6.89 -3.10
N PHE A 26 4.58 -6.47 -3.67
CA PHE A 26 3.47 -5.90 -2.91
C PHE A 26 2.95 -6.86 -1.84
N ASP A 27 2.69 -8.12 -2.18
CA ASP A 27 2.24 -9.15 -1.25
C ASP A 27 3.27 -9.40 -0.15
N THR A 28 4.56 -9.35 -0.47
CA THR A 28 5.65 -9.48 0.52
C THR A 28 5.60 -8.36 1.56
N GLU A 29 5.42 -7.11 1.13
CA GLU A 29 5.26 -5.97 2.04
C GLU A 29 4.00 -6.13 2.90
N LEU A 30 2.85 -6.43 2.29
CA LEU A 30 1.58 -6.62 3.04
C LEU A 30 1.71 -7.69 4.12
N ASN A 31 2.33 -8.81 3.81
CA ASN A 31 2.56 -9.89 4.77
C ASN A 31 3.50 -9.47 5.89
N SER A 32 4.58 -8.72 5.59
CA SER A 32 5.49 -8.20 6.62
C SER A 32 4.78 -7.29 7.63
N PHE A 33 3.85 -6.44 7.16
CA PHE A 33 3.02 -5.63 8.06
C PHE A 33 2.04 -6.50 8.87
N GLY A 34 1.43 -7.50 8.25
CA GLY A 34 0.58 -8.47 8.95
C GLY A 34 1.30 -9.22 10.08
N GLU A 35 2.54 -9.67 9.83
CA GLU A 35 3.40 -10.33 10.83
C GLU A 35 3.76 -9.42 12.01
N GLN A 36 3.83 -8.11 11.77
CA GLN A 36 4.07 -7.09 12.78
C GLN A 36 2.79 -6.68 13.55
N GLY A 37 1.64 -7.30 13.26
CA GLY A 37 0.36 -7.02 13.91
C GLY A 37 -0.39 -5.81 13.36
N TRP A 38 -0.04 -5.35 12.16
CA TRP A 38 -0.78 -4.30 11.47
C TRP A 38 -1.97 -4.87 10.70
N GLU A 39 -3.10 -4.18 10.77
CA GLU A 39 -4.33 -4.49 10.03
C GLU A 39 -4.46 -3.54 8.83
N LEU A 40 -4.61 -4.09 7.62
CA LEU A 40 -4.86 -3.31 6.43
C LEU A 40 -6.29 -2.73 6.46
N VAL A 41 -6.42 -1.41 6.34
CA VAL A 41 -7.72 -0.71 6.43
C VAL A 41 -8.12 0.03 5.16
N SER A 42 -7.16 0.33 4.28
CA SER A 42 -7.44 0.97 3.00
C SER A 42 -6.37 0.65 1.97
N CYS A 43 -6.76 0.56 0.71
CA CYS A 43 -5.88 0.40 -0.44
C CYS A 43 -6.46 1.19 -1.61
N PHE A 44 -5.69 2.10 -2.18
CA PHE A 44 -6.12 2.93 -3.30
C PHE A 44 -4.94 3.30 -4.21
N SER A 45 -5.20 3.48 -5.50
CA SER A 45 -4.20 3.92 -6.46
C SER A 45 -4.26 5.43 -6.67
N THR A 46 -3.11 6.08 -6.78
CA THR A 46 -3.01 7.44 -7.32
C THR A 46 -2.92 7.37 -8.84
N THR A 47 -3.58 8.31 -9.51
CA THR A 47 -3.50 8.44 -10.97
C THR A 47 -2.75 9.70 -11.34
N GLN A 48 -1.94 9.61 -12.40
CA GLN A 48 -1.30 10.76 -13.04
C GLN A 48 -2.15 11.22 -14.24
N ASP A 49 -1.91 12.44 -14.72
CA ASP A 49 -2.55 13.02 -15.90
C ASP A 49 -2.71 11.99 -17.04
N GLY A 50 -3.93 11.88 -17.56
CA GLY A 50 -4.29 10.88 -18.57
C GLY A 50 -4.77 9.52 -18.01
N GLY A 51 -5.00 9.40 -16.70
CA GLY A 51 -5.64 8.23 -16.08
C GLY A 51 -4.70 7.03 -15.86
N LYS A 52 -3.38 7.25 -15.97
CA LYS A 52 -2.39 6.20 -15.71
C LYS A 52 -2.20 6.03 -14.21
N CYS A 53 -2.26 4.79 -13.74
CA CYS A 53 -1.90 4.45 -12.36
C CYS A 53 -0.42 4.79 -12.13
N ARG A 54 -0.13 5.57 -11.09
CA ARG A 54 1.23 5.98 -10.72
C ARG A 54 1.72 5.15 -9.54
N GLU A 55 1.00 5.23 -8.42
CA GLU A 55 1.34 4.54 -7.19
C GLU A 55 0.12 3.84 -6.61
N ILE A 56 0.37 2.82 -5.77
CA ILE A 56 -0.62 2.21 -4.89
C ILE A 56 -0.25 2.57 -3.47
N VAL A 57 -1.22 3.14 -2.75
CA VAL A 57 -1.09 3.51 -1.34
C VAL A 57 -1.96 2.58 -0.52
N THR A 58 -1.35 1.96 0.49
CA THR A 58 -2.05 1.16 1.50
C THR A 58 -1.89 1.79 2.87
N VAL A 59 -2.98 1.78 3.65
CA VAL A 59 -3.03 2.31 5.01
C VAL A 59 -3.31 1.18 5.97
N PHE A 60 -2.54 1.14 7.05
CA PHE A 60 -2.67 0.17 8.12
C PHE A 60 -2.96 0.86 9.45
N LYS A 61 -3.56 0.09 10.36
CA LYS A 61 -3.70 0.46 11.77
C LYS A 61 -3.20 -0.67 12.68
N ARG A 62 -2.77 -0.34 13.90
CA ARG A 62 -2.58 -1.31 14.98
C ARG A 62 -2.94 -0.71 16.33
N MET A 63 -3.23 -1.56 17.30
CA MET A 63 -3.42 -1.13 18.69
C MET A 63 -2.10 -0.62 19.28
N LYS A 64 -2.19 0.49 20.01
CA LYS A 64 -1.06 1.14 20.70
C LYS A 64 -1.00 0.77 22.18
#